data_AF-A0A7W0LBH6-F1
#
_entry.id   AF-A0A7W0LBH6-F1
#
_cell.length_a   1.000
_cell.length_b   1.000
_cell.length_c   1.000
_cell.angle_alpha   90.00
_cell.angle_beta   90.00
_cell.angle_gamma   90.00
#
_symmetry.space_group_name_H-M   'P 1'
#
loop_
_entity.id
_entity.type
_entity.pdbx_description
1 polymer ?
#
loop_
_entity_poly.entity_id
_entity_poly.type
_entity_poly.pdbx_seq_one_letter_code
_entity_poly.pdbx_strand_id
1 'polypeptide(L)'
;TRPADPPPPPAPAPAPQPAPPTEEEIFSSTPLDKLNAQKPLDDVYFGYDATDLSEVARGALQKNLQWLNRWTSTKVMVEGHADSRDTNEYNLALGARRADAVRAYLVSLGLSADRITMVSKGEEQPFCEEETESCWQQNRRGHFIITAK
;
A
#
# COMPACT_ATOMS: atom_id res chain seq x y z
N THR A 1 28.43 13.12 -73.64
CA THR A 1 27.61 13.35 -72.43
C THR A 1 27.77 12.15 -71.53
N ARG A 2 28.34 12.30 -70.33
CA ARG A 2 28.47 11.18 -69.39
C ARG A 2 27.07 10.87 -68.82
N PRO A 3 26.60 9.62 -68.81
CA PRO A 3 25.34 9.28 -68.15
C PRO A 3 25.45 9.64 -66.67
N ALA A 4 24.40 10.27 -66.12
CA ALA A 4 24.29 10.46 -64.69
C ALA A 4 24.10 9.09 -64.03
N ASP A 5 24.88 8.79 -62.99
CA ASP A 5 24.67 7.60 -62.17
C ASP A 5 23.27 7.69 -61.52
N PRO A 6 22.53 6.57 -61.43
CA PRO A 6 21.26 6.54 -60.73
C PRO A 6 21.45 6.90 -59.25
N PRO A 7 20.49 7.61 -58.63
CA PRO A 7 20.59 7.93 -57.21
C PRO A 7 20.65 6.65 -56.38
N PRO A 8 21.40 6.63 -55.26
CA PRO A 8 21.41 5.49 -54.36
C PRO A 8 19.98 5.23 -53.83
N PRO A 9 19.61 3.96 -53.60
CA PRO A 9 18.32 3.65 -52.99
C PRO A 9 18.19 4.36 -51.64
N PRO A 10 16.98 4.82 -51.27
CA PRO A 10 16.75 5.42 -49.96
C PRO A 10 17.17 4.43 -48.87
N ALA A 11 17.88 4.91 -47.85
CA ALA A 11 18.26 4.10 -46.71
C ALA A 11 17.02 3.43 -46.09
N PRO A 12 17.11 2.15 -45.65
CA PRO A 12 16.01 1.50 -44.96
C PRO A 12 15.60 2.34 -43.74
N ALA A 13 14.30 2.55 -43.55
CA ALA A 13 13.78 3.26 -42.39
C ALA A 13 14.30 2.62 -41.10
N PRO A 14 14.59 3.40 -40.03
CA PRO A 14 14.97 2.85 -38.73
C PRO A 14 13.90 1.87 -38.26
N ALA A 15 14.29 0.71 -37.75
CA ALA A 15 13.36 -0.24 -37.14
C ALA A 15 12.53 0.46 -36.04
N PRO A 16 11.22 0.16 -35.91
CA PRO A 16 10.40 0.75 -34.85
C PRO A 16 11.03 0.44 -33.48
N GLN A 17 11.31 1.49 -32.71
CA GLN A 17 11.74 1.34 -31.32
C GLN A 17 10.62 0.62 -30.54
N PRO A 18 10.94 -0.30 -29.61
CA PRO A 18 9.93 -0.90 -28.75
C PRO A 18 9.16 0.20 -28.02
N ALA A 19 7.84 0.10 -27.98
CA ALA A 19 7.01 1.04 -27.24
C ALA A 19 7.40 1.05 -25.75
N PRO A 20 7.28 2.18 -25.04
CA PRO A 20 7.44 2.21 -23.59
C PRO A 20 6.53 1.18 -22.93
N PRO A 21 6.97 0.52 -21.84
CA PRO A 21 6.13 -0.43 -21.11
C PRO A 21 4.87 0.27 -20.57
N THR A 22 3.76 -0.45 -20.61
CA THR A 22 2.46 -0.04 -20.08
C THR A 22 2.49 0.03 -18.54
N GLU A 23 1.51 0.71 -17.94
CA GLU A 23 1.43 0.82 -16.48
C GLU A 23 1.27 -0.55 -15.80
N GLU A 24 0.53 -1.47 -16.41
CA GLU A 24 0.36 -2.85 -15.93
C GLU A 24 1.66 -3.65 -15.97
N GLU A 25 2.46 -3.49 -17.04
CA GLU A 25 3.78 -4.12 -17.15
C GLU A 25 4.78 -3.55 -16.14
N ILE A 26 4.74 -2.23 -15.89
CA ILE A 26 5.55 -1.58 -14.86
C ILE A 26 5.14 -2.11 -13.48
N PHE A 27 3.83 -2.17 -13.18
CA PHE A 27 3.33 -2.72 -11.92
C PHE A 27 3.75 -4.18 -11.73
N SER A 28 3.56 -5.01 -12.75
CA SER A 28 3.91 -6.45 -12.74
C SER A 28 5.41 -6.70 -12.62
N SER A 29 6.26 -5.82 -13.14
CA SER A 29 7.72 -5.92 -13.00
C SER A 29 8.29 -5.28 -11.73
N THR A 30 7.56 -4.37 -11.05
CA THR A 30 8.05 -3.65 -9.86
C THR A 30 8.15 -4.56 -8.62
N PRO A 31 9.33 -4.79 -8.03
CA PRO A 31 9.47 -5.58 -6.80
C PRO A 31 8.60 -5.07 -5.63
N LEU A 32 8.14 -5.97 -4.76
CA LEU A 32 7.20 -5.63 -3.67
C LEU A 32 7.78 -4.61 -2.68
N ASP A 33 9.06 -4.70 -2.37
CA ASP A 33 9.81 -3.74 -1.54
C ASP A 33 9.78 -2.33 -2.15
N LYS A 34 10.04 -2.22 -3.46
CA LYS A 34 9.95 -0.94 -4.17
C LYS A 34 8.52 -0.42 -4.23
N LEU A 35 7.54 -1.31 -4.36
CA LEU A 35 6.12 -0.93 -4.38
C LEU A 35 5.67 -0.43 -3.00
N ASN A 36 6.02 -1.11 -1.92
CA ASN A 36 5.73 -0.69 -0.56
C ASN A 36 6.47 0.62 -0.19
N ALA A 37 7.69 0.84 -0.68
CA ALA A 37 8.42 2.09 -0.49
C ALA A 37 7.73 3.30 -1.13
N GLN A 38 6.93 3.10 -2.17
CA GLN A 38 6.11 4.15 -2.79
C GLN A 38 4.87 4.50 -1.95
N LYS A 39 4.56 3.71 -0.91
CA LYS A 39 3.38 3.88 -0.03
C LYS A 39 2.09 4.17 -0.81
N PRO A 40 1.67 3.29 -1.74
CA PRO A 40 0.44 3.47 -2.50
C PRO A 40 -0.83 3.34 -1.65
N LEU A 41 -0.70 2.81 -0.42
CA LEU A 41 -1.77 2.64 0.55
C LEU A 41 -1.49 3.50 1.77
N ASP A 42 -2.49 4.28 2.17
CA ASP A 42 -2.42 5.17 3.33
C ASP A 42 -2.55 4.37 4.65
N ASP A 43 -1.82 4.82 5.67
CA ASP A 43 -2.03 4.34 7.04
C ASP A 43 -3.34 4.85 7.63
N VAL A 44 -3.90 4.07 8.54
CA VAL A 44 -5.15 4.40 9.24
C VAL A 44 -4.86 4.67 10.71
N TYR A 45 -5.23 5.85 11.21
CA TYR A 45 -4.95 6.24 12.59
C TYR A 45 -6.15 6.09 13.51
N PHE A 46 -5.88 5.79 14.77
CA PHE A 46 -6.86 5.56 15.82
C PHE A 46 -6.68 6.53 17.00
N GLY A 47 -7.78 6.75 17.73
CA GLY A 47 -7.75 7.42 19.03
C GLY A 47 -7.09 6.56 20.11
N TYR A 48 -6.76 7.19 21.25
CA TYR A 48 -6.29 6.48 22.43
C TYR A 48 -7.32 5.45 22.88
N ASP A 49 -6.83 4.25 23.19
CA ASP A 49 -7.64 3.09 23.60
C ASP A 49 -8.86 2.78 22.69
N ALA A 50 -8.79 3.19 21.42
CA ALA A 50 -9.90 3.09 20.49
C ALA A 50 -9.58 2.20 19.29
N THR A 51 -10.65 1.58 18.78
CA THR A 51 -10.66 0.84 17.51
C THR A 51 -11.67 1.40 16.52
N ASP A 52 -12.41 2.44 16.89
CA ASP A 52 -13.36 3.09 16.01
C ASP A 52 -12.64 3.83 14.88
N LEU A 53 -13.17 3.66 13.67
CA LEU A 53 -12.69 4.34 12.48
C LEU A 53 -13.37 5.72 12.38
N SER A 54 -12.59 6.78 12.60
CA SER A 54 -13.02 8.16 12.34
C SER A 54 -13.37 8.38 10.86
N GLU A 55 -14.05 9.48 10.54
CA GLU A 55 -14.33 9.84 9.14
C GLU A 55 -13.05 10.02 8.30
N VAL A 56 -11.98 10.53 8.91
CA VAL A 56 -10.67 10.66 8.26
C VAL A 56 -10.09 9.28 7.95
N ALA A 57 -10.14 8.36 8.91
CA ALA A 57 -9.70 6.97 8.74
C ALA A 57 -10.50 6.24 7.65
N ARG A 58 -11.82 6.42 7.63
CA ARG A 58 -12.72 5.87 6.60
C ARG A 58 -12.40 6.42 5.21
N GLY A 59 -12.07 7.71 5.12
CA GLY A 59 -11.64 8.35 3.87
C GLY A 59 -10.33 7.77 3.33
N ALA A 60 -9.34 7.53 4.20
CA ALA A 60 -8.10 6.85 3.81
C ALA A 60 -8.38 5.41 3.31
N LEU A 61 -9.22 4.66 4.02
CA LEU A 61 -9.59 3.30 3.62
C LEU A 61 -10.34 3.25 2.28
N GLN A 62 -11.18 4.24 1.99
CA GLN A 62 -11.85 4.34 0.68
C GLN A 62 -10.88 4.62 -0.46
N LYS A 63 -9.84 5.44 -0.24
CA LYS A 63 -8.77 5.65 -1.23
C LYS A 63 -7.97 4.37 -1.45
N ASN A 64 -7.60 3.68 -0.36
CA ASN A 64 -6.92 2.38 -0.43
C ASN A 64 -7.76 1.36 -1.20
N LEU A 65 -9.07 1.32 -0.97
CA LEU A 65 -10.00 0.45 -1.69
C LEU A 65 -10.01 0.75 -3.19
N GLN A 66 -10.04 2.02 -3.60
CA GLN A 66 -9.97 2.39 -5.02
C GLN A 66 -8.68 1.86 -5.68
N TRP A 67 -7.54 2.00 -4.99
CA TRP A 67 -6.27 1.46 -5.47
C TRP A 67 -6.30 -0.08 -5.55
N LEU A 68 -6.85 -0.76 -4.54
CA LEU A 68 -6.97 -2.23 -4.51
C LEU A 68 -7.96 -2.77 -5.54
N ASN A 69 -8.96 -1.98 -5.95
CA ASN A 69 -9.87 -2.31 -7.03
C ASN A 69 -9.25 -2.09 -8.41
N ARG A 70 -8.29 -1.18 -8.54
CA ARG A 70 -7.49 -1.03 -9.75
C ARG A 70 -6.54 -2.21 -9.95
N TRP A 71 -5.90 -2.66 -8.87
CA TRP A 71 -4.94 -3.78 -8.89
C TRP A 71 -5.54 -5.01 -8.19
N THR A 72 -6.43 -5.71 -8.90
CA THR A 72 -7.32 -6.74 -8.33
C THR A 72 -6.61 -8.00 -7.85
N SER A 73 -5.42 -8.31 -8.38
CA SER A 73 -4.59 -9.43 -7.96
C SER A 73 -3.82 -9.16 -6.65
N THR A 74 -3.73 -7.90 -6.23
CA THR A 74 -2.96 -7.50 -5.05
C THR A 74 -3.53 -8.08 -3.77
N LYS A 75 -2.67 -8.64 -2.92
CA LYS A 75 -2.98 -9.00 -1.53
C LYS A 75 -2.22 -8.12 -0.57
N VAL A 76 -2.84 -7.81 0.56
CA VAL A 76 -2.29 -6.93 1.59
C VAL A 76 -2.32 -7.58 2.96
N MET A 77 -1.36 -7.19 3.79
CA MET A 77 -1.35 -7.42 5.23
C MET A 77 -1.60 -6.09 5.92
N VAL A 78 -2.50 -6.10 6.91
CA VAL A 78 -2.72 -4.97 7.81
C VAL A 78 -2.01 -5.28 9.12
N GLU A 79 -1.02 -4.46 9.46
CA GLU A 79 -0.33 -4.50 10.74
C GLU A 79 -1.00 -3.52 11.71
N GLY A 80 -1.54 -4.04 12.81
CA GLY A 80 -2.14 -3.22 13.86
C GLY A 80 -1.13 -2.84 14.94
N HIS A 81 -1.00 -1.55 15.22
CA HIS A 81 -0.06 -1.00 16.18
C HIS A 81 -0.78 -0.25 17.32
N ALA A 82 -0.11 -0.16 18.46
CA ALA A 82 -0.46 0.64 19.61
C ALA A 82 0.69 1.53 20.06
N ASP A 83 0.37 2.54 20.88
CA ASP A 83 1.41 3.34 21.53
C ASP A 83 1.95 2.62 22.77
N SER A 84 3.00 3.16 23.37
CA SER A 84 3.78 2.49 24.43
C SER A 84 3.13 2.51 25.81
N ARG A 85 1.88 2.98 25.91
CA ARG A 85 1.12 3.00 27.17
C ARG A 85 0.42 1.66 27.32
N ASP A 86 0.34 1.17 28.56
CA ASP A 86 -0.15 -0.16 28.95
C ASP A 86 0.85 -1.30 28.73
N THR A 87 0.44 -2.53 29.06
CA THR A 87 1.26 -3.74 28.95
C THR A 87 1.37 -4.18 27.49
N ASN A 88 2.50 -4.78 27.11
CA ASN A 88 2.68 -5.36 25.78
C ASN A 88 1.53 -6.31 25.39
N GLU A 89 1.08 -7.21 26.29
CA GLU A 89 -0.01 -8.14 26.00
C GLU A 89 -1.33 -7.43 25.66
N TYR A 90 -1.62 -6.35 26.38
CA TYR A 90 -2.77 -5.48 26.08
C TYR A 90 -2.63 -4.82 24.71
N ASN A 91 -1.45 -4.26 24.42
CA ASN A 91 -1.17 -3.58 23.17
C ASN A 91 -1.18 -4.53 21.97
N LEU A 92 -0.73 -5.77 22.11
CA LEU A 92 -0.89 -6.82 21.12
C LEU A 92 -2.36 -7.12 20.85
N ALA A 93 -3.19 -7.25 21.89
CA ALA A 93 -4.63 -7.45 21.71
C ALA A 93 -5.31 -6.23 21.07
N LEU A 94 -4.94 -5.01 21.45
CA LEU A 94 -5.47 -3.77 20.89
C LEU A 94 -5.08 -3.61 19.41
N GLY A 95 -3.83 -3.88 19.06
CA GLY A 95 -3.36 -3.90 17.68
C GLY A 95 -4.14 -4.91 16.83
N ALA A 96 -4.41 -6.11 17.35
CA ALA A 96 -5.21 -7.12 16.65
C ALA A 96 -6.63 -6.61 16.36
N ARG A 97 -7.29 -5.99 17.34
CA ARG A 97 -8.62 -5.39 17.16
C ARG A 97 -8.62 -4.24 16.15
N ARG A 98 -7.56 -3.42 16.10
CA ARG A 98 -7.40 -2.33 15.11
C ARG A 98 -7.25 -2.88 13.69
N ALA A 99 -6.43 -3.90 13.51
CA ALA A 99 -6.30 -4.57 12.20
C ALA A 99 -7.63 -5.19 11.75
N ASP A 100 -8.37 -5.81 12.67
CA ASP A 100 -9.69 -6.37 12.39
C ASP A 100 -10.73 -5.31 12.03
N ALA A 101 -10.75 -4.16 12.71
CA ALA A 101 -11.62 -3.04 12.36
C ALA A 101 -11.36 -2.54 10.91
N VAL A 102 -10.09 -2.42 10.52
CA VAL A 102 -9.70 -2.06 9.14
C VAL A 102 -10.19 -3.11 8.14
N ARG A 103 -9.91 -4.38 8.40
CA ARG A 103 -10.32 -5.49 7.53
C ARG A 103 -11.83 -5.54 7.39
N ALA A 104 -12.56 -5.50 8.50
CA ALA A 104 -14.02 -5.57 8.53
C ALA A 104 -14.65 -4.42 7.72
N TYR A 105 -14.08 -3.21 7.82
CA TYR A 105 -14.55 -2.07 7.03
C TYR A 105 -14.27 -2.24 5.53
N LEU A 106 -13.08 -2.67 5.12
CA LEU A 106 -12.80 -2.91 3.70
C LEU A 106 -13.67 -4.03 3.11
N VAL A 107 -13.91 -5.09 3.89
CA VAL A 107 -14.80 -6.19 3.49
C VAL A 107 -16.25 -5.73 3.38
N SER A 108 -16.73 -4.87 4.28
CA SER A 108 -18.09 -4.33 4.19
C SER A 108 -18.30 -3.44 2.96
N LEU A 109 -17.23 -2.86 2.43
CA LEU A 109 -17.22 -2.13 1.16
C LEU A 109 -17.03 -3.03 -0.08
N GLY A 110 -16.94 -4.35 0.11
CA GLY A 110 -16.91 -5.34 -0.98
C GLY A 110 -15.52 -5.87 -1.35
N LEU A 111 -14.46 -5.50 -0.63
CA LEU A 111 -13.15 -6.12 -0.84
C LEU A 111 -13.18 -7.58 -0.36
N SER A 112 -12.71 -8.52 -1.19
CA SER A 112 -12.64 -9.93 -0.78
C SER A 112 -11.75 -10.10 0.45
N ALA A 113 -12.26 -10.80 1.46
CA ALA A 113 -11.54 -11.07 2.71
C ALA A 113 -10.24 -11.85 2.48
N ASP A 114 -10.16 -12.70 1.44
CA ASP A 114 -8.98 -13.50 1.12
C ASP A 114 -7.80 -12.66 0.59
N ARG A 115 -8.05 -11.38 0.27
CA ARG A 115 -7.03 -10.41 -0.12
C ARG A 115 -6.39 -9.69 1.06
N ILE A 116 -6.89 -9.91 2.28
CA ILE A 116 -6.47 -9.17 3.48
C ILE A 116 -6.06 -10.16 4.56
N THR A 117 -4.78 -10.16 4.91
CA THR A 117 -4.28 -10.80 6.14
C THR A 117 -4.06 -9.74 7.21
N MET A 118 -3.97 -10.17 8.47
CA MET A 118 -3.79 -9.27 9.61
C MET A 118 -2.70 -9.80 10.53
N VAL A 119 -1.91 -8.89 11.09
CA VAL A 119 -0.94 -9.14 12.14
C VAL A 119 -1.05 -8.02 13.18
N SER A 120 -0.87 -8.35 14.45
CA SER A 120 -0.67 -7.33 15.47
C SER A 120 0.82 -7.17 15.75
N LYS A 121 1.26 -5.92 15.84
CA LYS A 121 2.59 -5.53 16.31
C LYS A 121 2.56 -4.92 17.69
N GLY A 122 1.36 -4.63 18.23
CA GLY A 122 1.21 -3.90 19.48
C GLY A 122 2.12 -2.67 19.51
N GLU A 123 2.91 -2.55 20.57
CA GLU A 123 3.90 -1.47 20.75
C GLU A 123 5.32 -1.87 20.27
N GLU A 124 5.52 -3.09 19.76
CA GLU A 124 6.86 -3.66 19.50
C GLU A 124 7.59 -3.03 18.30
N GLN A 125 6.85 -2.34 17.43
CA GLN A 125 7.40 -1.66 16.25
C GLN A 125 6.88 -0.21 16.19
N PRO A 126 7.38 0.66 17.08
CA PRO A 126 6.98 2.05 17.10
C PRO A 126 7.46 2.75 15.82
N PHE A 127 6.64 3.67 15.31
CA PHE A 127 7.08 4.61 14.28
C PHE A 127 7.91 5.74 14.87
N CYS A 128 7.63 6.07 16.12
CA CYS A 128 8.20 7.17 16.88
C CYS A 128 8.33 6.72 18.35
N GLU A 129 9.40 7.08 19.05
CA GLU A 129 9.71 6.51 20.39
C GLU A 129 9.48 7.51 21.53
N GLU A 130 9.27 8.79 21.22
CA GLU A 130 9.06 9.84 22.21
C GLU A 130 7.75 9.64 23.02
N GLU A 131 7.83 9.85 24.32
CA GLU A 131 6.67 9.79 25.23
C GLU A 131 5.83 11.07 25.17
N THR A 132 5.28 11.37 23.99
CA THR A 132 4.46 12.55 23.74
C THR A 132 3.19 12.17 22.97
N GLU A 133 2.11 12.93 23.17
CA GLU A 133 0.84 12.64 22.48
C GLU A 133 0.97 12.70 20.95
N SER A 134 1.80 13.60 20.42
CA SER A 134 2.10 13.67 18.98
C SER A 134 2.78 12.40 18.45
N CYS A 135 3.61 11.76 19.26
CA CYS A 135 4.31 10.54 18.90
C CYS A 135 3.41 9.32 19.03
N TRP A 136 2.70 9.22 20.16
CA TRP A 136 1.72 8.17 20.41
C TRP A 136 0.64 8.10 19.31
N GLN A 137 0.16 9.26 18.82
CA GLN A 137 -0.80 9.29 17.73
C GLN A 137 -0.29 8.63 16.43
N GLN A 138 1.02 8.70 16.16
CA GLN A 138 1.63 8.05 14.99
C GLN A 138 1.78 6.53 15.20
N ASN A 139 1.87 6.08 16.45
CA ASN A 139 1.96 4.67 16.80
C ASN A 139 0.59 3.97 16.84
N ARG A 140 -0.49 4.70 17.08
CA ARG A 140 -1.86 4.16 17.02
C ARG A 140 -2.37 4.04 15.58
N ARG A 141 -1.88 3.04 14.84
CA ARG A 141 -2.18 2.90 13.41
C ARG A 141 -2.46 1.46 12.94
N GLY A 142 -3.15 1.35 11.82
CA GLY A 142 -3.19 0.19 10.94
C GLY A 142 -2.31 0.49 9.72
N HIS A 143 -1.19 -0.21 9.60
CA HIS A 143 -0.21 -0.06 8.52
C HIS A 143 -0.44 -1.10 7.42
N PHE A 144 -0.39 -0.69 6.16
CA PHE A 144 -0.59 -1.59 5.02
C PHE A 144 0.73 -2.03 4.40
N ILE A 145 0.85 -3.34 4.17
CA ILE A 145 1.95 -3.94 3.43
C ILE A 145 1.38 -4.77 2.29
N ILE A 146 1.85 -4.53 1.07
CA ILE A 146 1.54 -5.35 -0.09
C ILE A 146 2.39 -6.61 -0.05
N THR A 147 1.72 -7.77 -0.06
CA THR A 147 2.35 -9.09 0.11
C THR A 147 2.33 -9.94 -1.16
N ALA A 148 1.46 -9.63 -2.11
CA ALA A 148 1.40 -10.29 -3.41
C ALA A 148 0.74 -9.37 -4.44
N LYS A 149 0.97 -9.65 -5.72
CA LYS A 149 0.38 -8.98 -6.88
C LYS A 149 0.18 -9.97 -8.02
#